data_AF-A0A7V3CT82-F1
#
_entry.id   AF-A0A7V3CT82-F1
#
_cell.length_a   1.000
_cell.length_b   1.000
_cell.length_c   1.000
_cell.angle_alpha   90.00
_cell.angle_beta   90.00
_cell.angle_gamma   90.00
#
_symmetry.space_group_name_H-M   'P 1'
#
loop_
_entity.id
_entity.type
_entity.pdbx_description
1 polymer ?
#
loop_
_entity_poly.entity_id
_entity_poly.type
_entity_poly.pdbx_seq_one_letter_code
_entity_poly.pdbx_strand_id
1 'polypeptide(L)'
;MKHRLILALLISSLPFFAQKINSGKDVIHAMHKMYHGQWYTFFTFTQDAFFYKDGKEQKKEVWHEAASFPGKLVIKYDSMKSGNGVVFANHTVTGIKDGIAKTPRAFIHDLLLVGFDIYFLQPELS
;
A
#
# COMPACT_ATOMS: atom_id res chain seq x y z
N MET A 1 11.01 28.47 56.12
CA MET A 1 12.34 28.44 55.46
C MET A 1 12.36 27.19 54.58
N LYS A 2 11.99 27.26 53.31
CA LYS A 2 12.85 27.56 52.14
C LYS A 2 14.06 26.61 52.01
N HIS A 3 13.85 25.40 51.50
CA HIS A 3 14.84 24.67 50.67
C HIS A 3 14.07 23.98 49.54
N ARG A 4 13.75 24.73 48.47
CA ARG A 4 14.50 24.78 47.20
C ARG A 4 14.31 23.51 46.36
N LEU A 5 13.32 23.60 45.47
CA LEU A 5 13.38 23.08 44.09
C LEU A 5 14.80 23.27 43.52
N ILE A 6 15.36 22.24 42.87
CA ILE A 6 16.34 22.25 41.75
C ILE A 6 16.58 20.77 41.38
N LEU A 7 16.03 20.30 40.25
CA LEU A 7 16.71 20.11 38.95
C LEU A 7 17.60 18.85 38.97
N ALA A 8 17.29 17.78 38.25
CA ALA A 8 17.68 17.72 36.85
C ALA A 8 16.68 16.92 35.98
N LEU A 9 16.21 17.64 34.97
CA LEU A 9 15.59 17.19 33.74
C LEU A 9 16.54 16.19 33.04
N LEU A 10 16.42 14.90 33.32
CA LEU A 10 16.98 13.83 32.47
C LEU A 10 16.09 13.73 31.22
N ILE A 11 16.10 14.78 30.39
CA ILE A 11 15.76 14.62 28.98
C ILE A 11 16.93 13.87 28.39
N SER A 12 16.86 12.55 28.45
CA SER A 12 17.61 11.69 27.54
C SER A 12 17.23 12.14 26.13
N SER A 13 18.07 13.00 25.54
CA SER A 13 18.12 13.20 24.10
C SER A 13 18.58 11.87 23.51
N LEU A 14 17.66 10.90 23.39
CA LEU A 14 17.86 9.79 22.50
C LEU A 14 18.04 10.45 21.13
N PRO A 15 19.22 10.40 20.52
CA PRO A 15 19.35 10.85 19.16
C PRO A 15 18.34 10.02 18.37
N PHE A 16 17.30 10.70 17.86
CA PHE A 16 16.41 10.12 16.87
C PHE A 16 17.26 10.02 15.62
N PHE A 17 18.14 9.00 15.56
CA PHE A 17 18.91 8.70 14.38
C PHE A 17 17.90 8.28 13.32
N ALA A 18 17.48 9.26 12.52
CA ALA A 18 16.78 8.99 11.28
C ALA A 18 17.61 7.96 10.51
N GLN A 19 16.99 6.84 10.17
CA GLN A 19 17.65 5.79 9.40
C GLN A 19 18.17 6.44 8.11
N LYS A 20 19.48 6.37 7.89
CA LYS A 20 20.08 6.88 6.65
C LYS A 20 19.62 5.98 5.50
N ILE A 21 18.87 6.54 4.56
CA ILE A 21 18.34 5.82 3.40
C ILE A 21 19.33 5.99 2.24
N ASN A 22 20.01 4.91 1.84
CA ASN A 22 20.98 4.94 0.74
C ASN A 22 20.63 3.94 -0.39
N SER A 23 19.63 3.10 -0.18
CA SER A 23 19.20 2.06 -1.12
C SER A 23 17.70 1.81 -1.04
N GLY A 24 17.13 1.15 -2.06
CA GLY A 24 15.74 0.69 -2.02
C GLY A 24 15.47 -0.30 -0.88
N LYS A 25 16.46 -1.12 -0.51
CA LYS A 25 16.39 -1.99 0.66
C LYS A 25 16.24 -1.17 1.95
N ASP A 26 16.95 -0.06 2.08
CA ASP A 26 16.80 0.82 3.25
C ASP A 26 15.41 1.44 3.33
N VAL A 27 14.82 1.81 2.17
CA VAL A 27 13.45 2.31 2.08
C VAL A 27 12.46 1.27 2.58
N ILE A 28 12.53 0.04 2.08
CA ILE A 28 11.61 -1.04 2.49
C ILE A 28 11.74 -1.32 4.00
N HIS A 29 12.96 -1.37 4.54
CA HIS A 29 13.17 -1.54 5.99
C HIS A 29 12.58 -0.38 6.80
N ALA A 30 12.76 0.86 6.35
CA ALA A 30 12.22 2.02 7.04
C ALA A 30 10.67 2.02 7.02
N MET A 31 10.07 1.70 5.87
CA MET A 31 8.64 1.54 5.69
C MET A 31 8.07 0.45 6.61
N HIS A 32 8.64 -0.77 6.58
CA HIS A 32 8.22 -1.87 7.45
C HIS A 32 8.39 -1.50 8.93
N LYS A 33 9.55 -0.96 9.34
CA LYS A 33 9.80 -0.54 10.73
C LYS A 33 8.76 0.47 11.24
N MET A 34 8.31 1.39 10.38
CA MET A 34 7.35 2.43 10.74
C MET A 34 5.93 1.89 10.88
N TYR A 35 5.51 0.96 10.01
CA TYR A 35 4.09 0.59 9.87
C TYR A 35 3.75 -0.86 10.18
N HIS A 36 4.74 -1.74 10.39
CA HIS A 36 4.49 -3.12 10.76
C HIS A 36 3.65 -3.22 12.04
N GLY A 37 2.58 -4.00 11.99
CA GLY A 37 1.61 -4.15 13.08
C GLY A 37 0.69 -2.95 13.31
N GLN A 38 0.84 -1.87 12.53
CA GLN A 38 -0.01 -0.66 12.62
C GLN A 38 -0.80 -0.39 11.33
N TRP A 39 -0.43 -1.02 10.23
CA TRP A 39 -1.10 -0.82 8.95
C TRP A 39 -2.49 -1.47 8.90
N TYR A 40 -3.41 -0.85 8.14
CA TYR A 40 -4.76 -1.35 7.94
C TYR A 40 -4.76 -2.71 7.24
N THR A 41 -5.50 -3.70 7.76
CA THR A 41 -5.67 -5.00 7.11
C THR A 41 -6.68 -4.96 5.96
N PHE A 42 -7.66 -4.07 6.06
CA PHE A 42 -8.71 -3.86 5.06
C PHE A 42 -8.82 -2.38 4.77
N PHE A 43 -8.92 -2.01 3.50
CA PHE A 43 -9.32 -0.66 3.11
C PHE A 43 -10.21 -0.69 1.89
N THR A 44 -10.94 0.42 1.70
CA THR A 44 -11.61 0.74 0.44
C THR A 44 -11.34 2.18 0.07
N PHE A 45 -11.11 2.45 -1.22
CA PHE A 45 -11.06 3.82 -1.73
C PHE A 45 -11.60 3.91 -3.15
N THR A 46 -11.82 5.13 -3.63
CA THR A 46 -12.18 5.41 -5.02
C THR A 46 -11.09 6.27 -5.65
N GLN A 47 -10.66 5.90 -6.85
CA GLN A 47 -9.59 6.56 -7.60
C GLN A 47 -10.11 7.02 -8.95
N ASP A 48 -9.76 8.26 -9.32
CA ASP A 48 -9.87 8.73 -10.71
C ASP A 48 -8.58 8.32 -11.46
N ALA A 49 -8.71 7.44 -12.46
CA ALA A 49 -7.61 6.97 -13.28
C ALA A 49 -7.59 7.71 -14.63
N PHE A 50 -6.50 8.42 -14.92
CA PHE A 50 -6.33 9.21 -16.15
C PHE A 50 -5.27 8.56 -17.04
N PHE A 51 -5.63 8.32 -18.30
CA PHE A 51 -4.74 7.70 -19.28
C PHE A 51 -4.28 8.75 -20.29
N TYR A 52 -2.97 8.90 -20.43
CA TYR A 52 -2.35 9.86 -21.34
C TYR A 52 -1.63 9.15 -22.49
N LYS A 53 -1.69 9.74 -23.68
CA LYS A 53 -0.89 9.37 -24.84
C LYS A 53 -0.47 10.63 -25.57
N ASP A 54 0.82 10.73 -25.89
CA ASP A 54 1.41 11.89 -26.59
C ASP A 54 1.06 13.23 -25.90
N GLY A 55 1.07 13.24 -24.56
CA GLY A 55 0.77 14.40 -23.72
C GLY A 55 -0.71 14.79 -23.64
N LYS A 56 -1.62 14.04 -24.29
CA LYS A 56 -3.06 14.28 -24.27
C LYS A 56 -3.80 13.21 -23.49
N GLU A 57 -4.75 13.63 -22.66
CA GLU A 57 -5.67 12.71 -22.00
C GLU A 57 -6.49 11.97 -23.06
N GLN A 58 -6.51 10.64 -22.97
CA GLN A 58 -7.24 9.75 -23.87
C GLN A 58 -8.51 9.24 -23.22
N LYS A 59 -8.46 9.01 -21.91
CA LYS A 59 -9.51 8.35 -21.16
C LYS A 59 -9.40 8.69 -19.69
N LYS A 60 -10.56 8.80 -19.05
CA LYS A 60 -10.74 8.80 -17.60
C LYS A 60 -11.59 7.60 -17.21
N GLU A 61 -11.22 6.90 -16.15
CA GLU A 61 -12.02 5.87 -15.51
C GLU A 61 -12.16 6.17 -14.01
N VAL A 62 -13.26 5.72 -13.41
CA VAL A 62 -13.41 5.72 -11.94
C VAL A 62 -13.23 4.31 -11.45
N TRP A 63 -12.29 4.09 -10.55
CA TRP A 63 -11.96 2.78 -9.99
C TRP A 63 -12.39 2.74 -8.54
N HIS A 64 -13.22 1.76 -8.18
CA HIS A 64 -13.54 1.49 -6.79
C HIS A 64 -12.77 0.27 -6.31
N GLU A 65 -11.94 0.48 -5.31
CA GLU A 65 -10.96 -0.49 -4.85
C GLU A 65 -11.31 -0.98 -3.45
N ALA A 66 -11.19 -2.30 -3.26
CA ALA A 66 -11.28 -2.93 -1.95
C ALA A 66 -10.13 -3.92 -1.78
N ALA A 67 -9.33 -3.73 -0.74
CA ALA A 67 -8.14 -4.51 -0.46
C ALA A 67 -8.27 -5.30 0.84
N SER A 68 -7.65 -6.48 0.85
CA SER A 68 -7.39 -7.28 2.04
C SER A 68 -5.93 -7.71 2.00
N PHE A 69 -5.11 -7.16 2.89
CA PHE A 69 -3.69 -7.40 2.86
C PHE A 69 -3.26 -8.63 3.66
N PRO A 70 -2.24 -9.36 3.18
CA PRO A 70 -1.49 -9.10 1.95
C PRO A 70 -2.12 -9.69 0.68
N GLY A 71 -1.83 -9.09 -0.48
CA GLY A 71 -1.93 -9.72 -1.79
C GLY A 71 -3.33 -9.86 -2.39
N LYS A 72 -4.37 -9.26 -1.80
CA LYS A 72 -5.74 -9.29 -2.35
C LYS A 72 -6.27 -7.89 -2.61
N LEU A 73 -6.69 -7.67 -3.85
CA LEU A 73 -7.29 -6.44 -4.31
C LEU A 73 -8.38 -6.75 -5.33
N VAL A 74 -9.55 -6.15 -5.18
CA VAL A 74 -10.56 -6.07 -6.24
C VAL A 74 -10.73 -4.63 -6.68
N ILE A 75 -10.79 -4.43 -7.98
CA ILE A 75 -11.10 -3.14 -8.61
C ILE A 75 -12.37 -3.30 -9.42
N LYS A 76 -13.36 -2.45 -9.14
CA LYS A 76 -14.61 -2.32 -9.90
C LYS A 76 -14.53 -1.05 -10.74
N TYR A 77 -14.76 -1.19 -12.04
CA TYR A 77 -14.70 -0.05 -12.97
C TYR A 77 -16.06 0.66 -13.05
N ASP A 78 -16.02 1.98 -12.99
CA ASP A 78 -17.09 2.99 -13.11
C ASP A 78 -18.19 2.94 -12.04
N SER A 79 -18.54 1.76 -11.54
CA SER A 79 -19.54 1.58 -10.49
C SER A 79 -19.20 0.38 -9.61
N MET A 80 -19.47 0.50 -8.32
CA MET A 80 -19.40 -0.61 -7.35
C MET A 80 -20.25 -1.82 -7.75
N LYS A 81 -21.34 -1.60 -8.49
CA LYS A 81 -22.25 -2.65 -8.98
C LYS A 81 -21.88 -3.17 -10.36
N SER A 82 -20.79 -2.67 -10.95
CA SER A 82 -20.35 -3.04 -12.30
C SER A 82 -20.01 -4.52 -12.39
N GLY A 83 -20.38 -5.13 -13.52
CA GLY A 83 -19.91 -6.45 -13.93
C GLY A 83 -18.47 -6.43 -14.44
N ASN A 84 -17.84 -5.26 -14.58
CA ASN A 84 -16.49 -5.08 -15.10
C ASN A 84 -15.50 -4.77 -13.96
N GLY A 85 -14.31 -5.36 -14.04
CA GLY A 85 -13.28 -5.15 -13.04
C GLY A 85 -12.10 -6.08 -13.18
N VAL A 86 -11.29 -6.12 -12.13
CA VAL A 86 -10.14 -7.02 -12.02
C VAL A 86 -9.98 -7.49 -10.57
N VAL A 87 -9.57 -8.74 -10.41
CA VAL A 87 -9.21 -9.33 -9.11
C VAL A 87 -7.76 -9.73 -9.14
N PHE A 88 -7.01 -9.30 -8.12
CA PHE A 88 -5.67 -9.75 -7.80
C PHE A 88 -5.76 -10.61 -6.54
N ALA A 89 -5.36 -11.88 -6.65
CA ALA A 89 -5.31 -12.79 -5.52
C ALA A 89 -4.41 -13.99 -5.84
N ASN A 90 -3.74 -14.53 -4.83
CA ASN A 90 -2.95 -15.76 -4.93
C ASN A 90 -1.91 -15.71 -6.08
N HIS A 91 -1.21 -14.57 -6.25
CA HIS A 91 -0.25 -14.33 -7.34
C HIS A 91 -0.83 -14.49 -8.75
N THR A 92 -2.13 -14.24 -8.89
CA THR A 92 -2.82 -14.23 -10.17
C THR A 92 -3.63 -12.96 -10.33
N VAL A 93 -3.86 -12.59 -11.60
CA VAL A 93 -4.80 -11.55 -11.99
C VAL A 93 -5.89 -12.16 -12.87
N THR A 94 -7.13 -11.83 -12.53
CA THR A 94 -8.33 -12.27 -13.23
C THR A 94 -9.13 -11.05 -13.65
N GLY A 95 -9.20 -10.79 -14.95
CA GLY A 95 -10.09 -9.76 -15.48
C GLY A 95 -11.53 -10.26 -15.49
N ILE A 96 -12.48 -9.40 -15.13
CA ILE A 96 -13.92 -9.67 -15.19
C ILE A 96 -14.52 -8.73 -16.22
N LYS A 97 -15.26 -9.29 -17.17
CA LYS A 97 -16.00 -8.53 -18.18
C LYS A 97 -17.45 -9.00 -18.22
N ASP A 98 -18.39 -8.07 -18.09
CA ASP A 98 -19.83 -8.33 -18.13
C ASP A 98 -20.26 -9.44 -17.14
N GLY A 99 -19.61 -9.47 -15.97
CA GLY A 99 -19.83 -10.49 -14.93
C GLY A 99 -19.11 -11.82 -15.16
N ILE A 100 -18.39 -11.99 -16.27
CA ILE A 100 -17.70 -13.22 -16.65
C ILE A 100 -16.21 -13.10 -16.35
N ALA A 101 -15.69 -14.02 -15.52
CA ALA A 101 -14.26 -14.11 -15.24
C ALA A 101 -13.51 -14.68 -16.44
N LYS A 102 -12.42 -14.01 -16.84
CA LYS A 102 -11.48 -14.51 -17.85
C LYS A 102 -10.54 -15.55 -17.22
N THR A 103 -9.78 -16.24 -18.06
CA THR A 103 -8.70 -17.12 -17.62
C THR A 103 -7.71 -16.34 -16.74
N PRO A 104 -7.45 -16.78 -15.49
CA PRO A 104 -6.44 -16.18 -14.63
C PRO A 104 -5.05 -16.32 -15.23
N ARG A 105 -4.18 -15.34 -15.00
CA ARG A 105 -2.76 -15.40 -15.37
C ARG A 105 -1.89 -15.10 -14.17
N ALA A 106 -0.73 -15.73 -14.09
CA ALA A 106 0.27 -15.42 -13.06
C ALA A 106 0.65 -13.94 -13.15
N PHE A 107 0.62 -13.25 -12.02
CA PHE A 107 0.93 -11.84 -11.92
C PHE A 107 1.19 -11.43 -10.47
N ILE A 108 2.29 -10.72 -10.25
CA ILE A 108 2.59 -10.01 -9.02
C ILE A 108 2.26 -8.55 -9.28
N HIS A 109 1.45 -7.95 -8.40
CA HIS A 109 1.08 -6.55 -8.54
C HIS A 109 2.07 -5.68 -7.77
N ASP A 110 3.01 -5.04 -8.47
CA ASP A 110 4.14 -4.34 -7.84
C ASP A 110 3.71 -3.24 -6.84
N LEU A 111 2.71 -2.43 -7.20
CA LEU A 111 2.16 -1.42 -6.29
C LEU A 111 1.58 -2.05 -5.01
N LEU A 112 0.87 -3.17 -5.14
CA LEU A 112 0.32 -3.90 -4.00
C LEU A 112 1.45 -4.45 -3.12
N LEU A 113 2.44 -5.09 -3.76
CA LEU A 113 3.57 -5.69 -3.09
C LEU A 113 4.38 -4.65 -2.31
N VAL A 114 4.91 -3.64 -3.00
CA VAL A 114 5.86 -2.67 -2.42
C VAL A 114 5.17 -1.58 -1.61
N GLY A 115 3.95 -1.17 -2.00
CA GLY A 115 3.23 -0.08 -1.34
C GLY A 115 2.46 -0.49 -0.10
N PHE A 116 2.10 -1.77 0.03
CA PHE A 116 1.16 -2.24 1.06
C PHE A 116 1.56 -3.58 1.69
N ASP A 117 1.85 -4.60 0.90
CA ASP A 117 2.10 -5.94 1.44
C ASP A 117 3.39 -5.99 2.26
N ILE A 118 4.38 -5.14 1.96
CA ILE A 118 5.63 -5.08 2.73
C ILE A 118 5.43 -4.86 4.22
N TYR A 119 4.29 -4.34 4.70
CA TYR A 119 4.04 -4.15 6.13
C TYR A 119 3.64 -5.45 6.85
N PHE A 120 3.34 -6.50 6.09
CA PHE A 120 2.92 -7.82 6.55
C PHE A 120 3.94 -8.92 6.20
N LEU A 121 4.88 -8.62 5.30
CA LEU A 121 5.93 -9.54 4.86
C LEU A 121 7.24 -9.21 5.57
N GLN A 122 8.04 -10.23 5.88
CA GLN A 122 9.37 -10.04 6.48
C GLN A 122 10.36 -9.62 5.38
N PRO A 123 10.91 -8.38 5.38
CA PRO A 123 11.77 -7.89 4.31
C PRO A 123 13.09 -8.65 4.14
N GLU A 124 13.49 -9.40 5.18
CA GLU A 124 14.72 -10.18 5.25
C GLU A 124 14.59 -11.55 4.53
N LEU A 125 13.36 -12.01 4.29
CA LEU A 125 13.05 -13.33 3.68
C LEU A 125 12.49 -13.22 2.26
N SER A 126 12.34 -12.01 1.74
CA SER A 126 11.77 -11.68 0.42
C SER A 126 12.82 -11.33 -0.61
#